data_AF-A0A2I0TL10-F1
#
_entry.id   AF-A0A2I0TL10-F1
#
_cell.length_a   1.000
_cell.length_b   1.000
_cell.length_c   1.000
_cell.angle_alpha   90.00
_cell.angle_beta   90.00
_cell.angle_gamma   90.00
#
_symmetry.space_group_name_H-M   'P 1'
#
loop_
_entity.id
_entity.type
_entity.pdbx_description
1 polymer ?
#
loop_
_entity_poly.entity_id
_entity_poly.type
_entity_poly.pdbx_seq_one_letter_code
_entity_poly.pdbx_strand_id
1 'polypeptide(L)'
;MLLSWVMKPVQQRTKRGGWAKGRKRKKPLRDTNAPKSPLTGYVRFMNERREQLRAKRPEVPFPEITRMLGNEWSKLPPEEKRRYLDEADRDKERYMRELEQYQKTEAYKVFSRKAQDRQKGKSHRQDGARQQAHDHEVNIFILLLHRWGRLSGDKNF
;
A
#
# COMPACT_ATOMS: atom_id res chain seq x y z
N MET A 1 -17.94 -25.62 55.31
CA MET A 1 -18.61 -24.82 54.27
C MET A 1 -17.58 -24.37 53.25
N LEU A 2 -17.38 -25.15 52.18
CA LEU A 2 -16.44 -24.85 51.10
C LEU A 2 -17.24 -24.57 49.82
N LEU A 3 -17.45 -23.30 49.49
CA LEU A 3 -17.99 -22.91 48.19
C LEU A 3 -16.89 -22.20 47.41
N SER A 4 -16.20 -23.02 46.62
CA SER A 4 -15.27 -22.66 45.56
C SER A 4 -15.96 -21.70 44.58
N TRP A 5 -15.50 -20.44 44.56
CA TRP A 5 -15.93 -19.44 43.59
C TRP A 5 -15.17 -19.61 42.28
N VAL A 6 -15.74 -20.47 41.44
CA VAL A 6 -15.95 -20.33 39.99
C VAL A 6 -14.92 -19.45 39.25
N MET A 7 -13.96 -20.15 38.65
CA MET A 7 -13.08 -19.65 37.59
C MET A 7 -13.94 -19.26 36.37
N LYS A 8 -14.03 -17.96 36.05
CA LYS A 8 -14.68 -17.49 34.82
C LYS A 8 -13.82 -17.93 33.62
N PRO A 9 -14.36 -18.65 32.62
CA PRO A 9 -13.57 -19.03 31.47
C PRO A 9 -13.16 -17.78 30.69
N VAL A 10 -11.84 -17.63 30.47
CA VAL A 10 -11.28 -16.65 29.54
C VAL A 10 -11.95 -16.86 28.18
N GLN A 11 -12.75 -15.89 27.73
CA GLN A 11 -13.24 -15.89 26.35
C GLN A 11 -12.04 -15.82 25.42
N GLN A 12 -11.71 -16.95 24.80
CA GLN A 12 -10.80 -16.96 23.66
C GLN A 12 -11.45 -16.14 22.54
N ARG A 13 -10.91 -14.94 22.32
CA ARG A 13 -11.31 -14.05 21.23
C ARG A 13 -11.10 -14.81 19.92
N THR A 14 -12.18 -15.31 19.33
CA THR A 14 -12.16 -16.00 18.05
C THR A 14 -11.52 -15.08 17.01
N LYS A 15 -10.43 -15.53 16.38
CA LYS A 15 -9.82 -14.79 15.27
C LYS A 15 -10.82 -14.82 14.12
N ARG A 16 -11.51 -13.68 13.93
CA ARG A 16 -12.41 -13.45 12.79
C ARG A 16 -11.69 -13.80 11.48
N GLY A 17 -12.42 -14.50 10.61
CA GLY A 17 -11.95 -15.23 9.45
C GLY A 17 -10.97 -14.48 8.54
N GLY A 18 -10.08 -15.26 7.93
CA GLY A 18 -9.12 -14.77 6.95
C GLY A 18 -9.82 -14.22 5.73
N TRP A 19 -9.62 -12.94 5.46
CA TRP A 19 -9.94 -12.32 4.17
C TRP A 19 -9.33 -13.16 3.05
N ALA A 20 -10.11 -13.43 1.98
CA ALA A 20 -9.58 -14.03 0.76
C ALA A 20 -8.31 -13.27 0.36
N LYS A 21 -7.19 -13.98 0.14
CA LYS A 21 -5.91 -13.35 -0.21
C LYS A 21 -6.11 -12.52 -1.48
N GLY A 22 -6.35 -11.22 -1.31
CA GLY A 22 -6.53 -10.29 -2.41
C GLY A 22 -5.34 -10.40 -3.36
N ARG A 23 -5.60 -10.28 -4.67
CA ARG A 23 -4.54 -10.28 -5.70
C ARG A 23 -3.39 -9.39 -5.23
N LYS A 24 -2.19 -9.97 -5.10
CA LYS A 24 -0.98 -9.22 -4.75
C LYS A 24 -0.85 -8.02 -5.69
N ARG A 25 -0.94 -6.80 -5.15
CA ARG A 25 -0.73 -5.57 -5.92
C ARG A 25 0.66 -5.64 -6.55
N LYS A 26 0.74 -5.46 -7.87
CA LYS A 26 2.03 -5.36 -8.56
C LYS A 26 2.75 -4.10 -8.06
N LYS A 27 4.01 -4.25 -7.62
CA LYS A 27 4.82 -3.13 -7.15
C LYS A 27 4.92 -2.05 -8.24
N PRO A 28 4.84 -0.76 -7.87
CA PRO A 28 5.07 0.33 -8.82
C PRO A 28 6.48 0.20 -9.41
N LEU A 29 6.65 0.72 -10.63
CA LEU A 29 7.96 0.77 -11.27
C LEU A 29 8.82 1.72 -10.43
N ARG A 30 9.96 1.24 -9.93
CA ARG A 30 10.93 2.05 -9.21
C ARG A 30 12.04 2.40 -10.17
N ASP A 31 12.39 3.67 -10.22
CA ASP A 31 13.54 4.14 -10.97
C ASP A 31 14.80 3.96 -10.11
N THR A 32 15.85 3.40 -10.68
CA THR A 32 17.14 3.25 -9.98
C THR A 32 17.97 4.53 -10.04
N ASN A 33 17.71 5.38 -11.05
CA ASN A 33 18.44 6.64 -11.25
C ASN A 33 17.81 7.81 -10.48
N ALA A 34 16.60 7.64 -9.94
CA ALA A 34 15.95 8.68 -9.17
C ALA A 34 16.67 8.92 -7.83
N PRO A 35 16.78 10.19 -7.39
CA PRO A 35 17.29 10.53 -6.07
C PRO A 35 16.53 9.79 -4.97
N LYS A 36 17.25 9.39 -3.91
CA LYS A 36 16.62 8.72 -2.77
C LYS A 36 15.78 9.71 -1.98
N SER A 37 14.56 9.32 -1.65
CA SER A 37 13.65 10.16 -0.86
C SER A 37 14.28 10.59 0.47
N PRO A 38 14.04 11.83 0.92
CA PRO A 38 14.67 12.34 2.11
C PRO A 38 14.10 11.65 3.36
N LEU A 39 14.93 11.54 4.40
CA LEU A 39 14.51 10.96 5.68
C LEU A 39 13.86 12.03 6.54
N THR A 40 12.74 11.70 7.19
CA THR A 40 12.15 12.56 8.21
C THR A 40 12.98 12.51 9.49
N GLY A 41 12.87 13.55 10.33
CA GLY A 41 13.62 13.61 11.60
C GLY A 41 13.34 12.40 12.49
N TYR A 42 12.08 11.97 12.57
CA TYR A 42 11.71 10.75 13.29
C TYR A 42 12.38 9.49 12.73
N VAL A 43 12.39 9.30 11.40
CA VAL A 43 13.02 8.12 10.78
C VAL A 43 14.53 8.14 10.99
N ARG A 44 15.15 9.32 10.96
CA ARG A 44 16.58 9.50 11.24
C ARG A 44 16.91 9.08 12.68
N PHE A 45 16.16 9.59 13.66
CA PHE A 45 16.26 9.17 15.07
C PHE A 45 16.08 7.65 15.22
N MET A 46 15.02 7.09 14.61
CA MET A 46 14.72 5.67 14.69
C MET A 46 15.85 4.80 14.13
N ASN A 47 16.47 5.20 13.01
CA ASN A 47 17.56 4.45 12.40
C ASN A 47 18.80 4.43 13.29
N GLU A 48 19.21 5.60 13.78
CA GLU A 48 20.38 5.76 14.65
C GLU A 48 20.22 4.96 15.95
N ARG A 49 19.09 5.13 16.64
CA ARG A 49 18.85 4.48 17.94
C ARG A 49 18.58 2.99 17.81
N ARG A 50 17.95 2.55 16.73
CA ARG A 50 17.72 1.11 16.47
C ARG A 50 19.02 0.35 16.30
N GLU A 51 19.99 0.92 15.58
CA GLU A 51 21.31 0.28 15.42
C GLU A 51 22.01 0.13 16.78
N GLN A 52 22.00 1.21 17.58
CA GLN A 52 22.55 1.19 18.93
C GLN A 52 21.86 0.15 19.84
N LEU A 53 20.52 0.06 19.80
CA LEU A 53 19.78 -0.91 20.62
C LEU A 53 19.96 -2.34 20.15
N ARG A 54 20.04 -2.59 18.84
CA ARG A 54 20.34 -3.93 18.32
C ARG A 54 21.74 -4.41 18.70
N ALA A 55 22.71 -3.51 18.72
CA ALA A 55 24.06 -3.83 19.16
C ALA A 55 24.12 -4.13 20.67
N LYS A 56 23.37 -3.38 21.49
CA LYS A 56 23.32 -3.56 22.94
C LYS A 56 22.44 -4.71 23.41
N ARG A 57 21.38 -5.02 22.67
CA ARG A 57 20.34 -5.99 23.02
C ARG A 57 19.94 -6.84 21.81
N PRO A 58 20.83 -7.71 21.32
CA PRO A 58 20.53 -8.57 20.17
C PRO A 58 19.40 -9.57 20.43
N GLU A 59 19.07 -9.87 21.68
CA GLU A 59 18.00 -10.77 22.13
C GLU A 59 16.59 -10.17 21.98
N VAL A 60 16.48 -8.84 21.95
CA VAL A 60 15.18 -8.17 21.90
C VAL A 60 14.65 -8.19 20.46
N PRO A 61 13.41 -8.67 20.24
CA PRO A 61 12.86 -8.76 18.89
C PRO A 61 12.59 -7.35 18.31
N PHE A 62 12.80 -7.22 17.00
CA PHE A 62 12.67 -5.96 16.28
C PHE A 62 11.37 -5.15 16.53
N PRO A 63 10.17 -5.77 16.62
CA PRO A 63 8.94 -5.04 16.92
C PRO A 63 8.96 -4.39 18.30
N GLU A 64 9.61 -5.01 19.29
CA GLU A 64 9.74 -4.48 20.65
C GLU A 64 10.65 -3.25 20.65
N ILE A 65 11.82 -3.35 20.00
CA ILE A 65 12.74 -2.23 19.81
C ILE A 65 12.03 -1.05 19.16
N THR A 66 11.24 -1.29 18.11
CA THR A 66 10.50 -0.24 17.41
C THR A 66 9.47 0.44 18.31
N ARG A 67 8.78 -0.32 19.18
CA ARG A 67 7.83 0.26 20.15
C ARG A 67 8.53 1.13 21.19
N MET A 68 9.65 0.65 21.74
CA MET A 68 10.45 1.40 22.71
C MET A 68 10.91 2.73 22.15
N LEU A 69 11.44 2.74 20.91
CA LEU A 69 11.91 3.96 20.27
C LEU A 69 10.78 4.95 19.93
N GLY A 70 9.59 4.47 19.56
CA GLY A 70 8.44 5.35 19.36
C GLY A 70 8.04 6.09 20.64
N ASN A 71 8.09 5.39 21.78
CA ASN A 71 7.85 6.00 23.10
C ASN A 71 8.97 6.98 23.47
N GLU A 72 10.23 6.65 23.19
CA GLU A 72 11.39 7.51 23.43
C GLU A 72 11.28 8.81 22.62
N TRP A 73 10.96 8.74 21.33
CA TRP A 73 10.74 9.91 20.49
C TRP A 73 9.64 10.82 21.06
N SER A 74 8.54 10.24 21.53
CA SER A 74 7.43 11.03 22.08
C SER A 74 7.88 11.84 23.30
N LYS A 75 8.74 11.26 24.15
CA LYS A 75 9.28 11.86 25.37
C LYS A 75 10.53 12.73 25.17
N LEU A 76 11.11 12.71 23.97
CA LEU A 76 12.35 13.43 23.68
C LEU A 76 12.16 14.95 23.83
N PRO A 77 13.13 15.68 24.44
CA PRO A 77 13.08 17.13 24.55
C PRO A 77 12.96 17.83 23.18
N PRO A 78 12.32 19.00 23.10
CA PRO A 78 12.15 19.72 21.85
C PRO A 78 13.49 20.13 21.22
N GLU A 79 14.53 20.41 22.02
CA GLU A 79 15.87 20.78 21.55
C GLU A 79 16.54 19.61 20.80
N GLU A 80 16.45 18.41 21.38
CA GLU A 80 16.97 17.20 20.75
C GLU A 80 16.16 16.81 19.51
N LYS A 81 14.82 16.91 19.58
CA LYS A 81 13.95 16.74 18.42
C LYS A 81 14.33 17.71 17.30
N ARG A 82 14.58 18.98 17.64
CA ARG A 82 14.91 20.03 16.68
C ARG A 82 16.16 19.69 15.88
N ARG A 83 17.20 19.14 16.52
CA ARG A 83 18.41 18.66 15.80
C ARG A 83 18.06 17.70 14.66
N TYR A 84 17.15 16.76 14.89
CA TYR A 84 16.74 15.79 13.86
C TYR A 84 15.82 16.41 12.79
N LEU A 85 15.00 17.39 13.17
CA LEU A 85 14.13 18.12 12.24
C LEU A 85 14.96 19.02 11.32
N ASP A 86 15.88 19.81 11.86
CA ASP A 86 16.77 20.70 11.07
C ASP A 86 17.62 19.91 10.08
N GLU A 87 18.08 18.72 10.48
CA GLU A 87 18.81 17.81 9.59
C GLU A 87 17.89 17.20 8.52
N ALA A 88 16.64 16.89 8.85
CA ALA A 88 15.66 16.42 7.87
C ALA A 88 15.26 17.50 6.87
N ASP A 89 15.19 18.76 7.29
CA ASP A 89 14.90 19.88 6.40
C ASP A 89 16.07 20.12 5.42
N ARG A 90 17.32 20.06 5.90
CA ARG A 90 18.51 20.08 5.02
C ARG A 90 18.51 18.91 4.02
N ASP A 91 18.12 17.72 4.47
CA ASP A 91 17.99 16.51 3.64
C ASP A 91 16.93 16.69 2.55
N LYS A 92 15.80 17.31 2.90
CA LYS A 92 14.71 17.64 1.98
C LYS A 92 15.16 18.64 0.91
N GLU A 93 15.89 19.69 1.29
CA GLU A 93 16.43 20.65 0.34
C GLU A 93 17.42 20.02 -0.63
N ARG A 94 18.33 19.15 -0.14
CA ARG A 94 19.22 18.37 -1.01
C ARG A 94 18.41 17.56 -2.01
N TYR A 95 17.42 16.81 -1.54
CA TYR A 95 16.57 15.99 -2.40
C TYR A 95 15.84 16.82 -3.46
N MET A 96 15.32 17.99 -3.11
CA MET A 96 14.66 18.88 -4.07
C MET A 96 15.61 19.29 -5.20
N ARG A 97 16.85 19.71 -4.86
CA ARG A 97 17.87 20.06 -5.87
C ARG A 97 18.24 18.87 -6.76
N GLU A 98 18.47 17.71 -6.17
CA GLU A 98 18.79 16.48 -6.92
C GLU A 98 17.62 16.06 -7.82
N LEU A 99 16.39 16.21 -7.35
CA LEU A 99 15.19 15.86 -8.11
C LEU A 99 14.99 16.80 -9.31
N GLU A 100 15.21 18.10 -9.14
CA GLU A 100 15.16 19.07 -10.24
C GLU A 100 16.20 18.76 -11.32
N GLN A 101 17.41 18.37 -10.91
CA GLN A 101 18.45 17.92 -11.85
C GLN A 101 18.03 16.62 -12.53
N TYR A 102 17.51 15.66 -11.75
CA TYR A 102 17.07 14.37 -12.25
C TYR A 102 15.99 14.49 -13.33
N GLN A 103 15.01 15.38 -13.12
CA GLN A 103 13.92 15.60 -14.08
C GLN A 103 14.40 16.09 -15.46
N LYS A 104 15.59 16.71 -15.53
CA LYS A 104 16.18 17.16 -16.79
C LYS A 104 16.91 16.04 -17.55
N THR A 105 17.16 14.89 -16.92
CA THR A 105 17.92 13.79 -17.52
C THR A 105 17.08 12.96 -18.51
N GLU A 106 17.75 12.30 -19.45
CA GLU A 106 17.10 11.34 -20.35
C GLU A 106 16.55 10.11 -19.61
N ALA A 107 17.21 9.71 -18.51
CA ALA A 107 16.73 8.63 -17.66
C ALA A 107 15.29 8.90 -17.16
N TYR A 108 15.02 10.13 -16.70
CA TYR A 108 13.69 10.53 -16.27
C TYR A 108 12.66 10.52 -17.42
N LYS A 109 13.03 10.98 -18.62
CA LYS A 109 12.14 10.97 -19.79
C LYS A 109 11.75 9.54 -20.19
N VAL A 110 12.74 8.63 -20.24
CA VAL A 110 12.53 7.21 -20.54
C VAL A 110 11.63 6.56 -19.49
N PHE A 111 11.88 6.82 -18.20
CA PHE A 111 11.06 6.31 -17.10
C PHE A 111 9.61 6.82 -17.18
N SER A 112 9.43 8.12 -17.41
CA SER A 112 8.11 8.77 -17.50
C SER A 112 7.30 8.21 -18.67
N ARG A 113 7.92 8.01 -19.84
CA ARG A 113 7.28 7.37 -21.00
C ARG A 113 6.83 5.94 -20.68
N LYS A 114 7.72 5.12 -20.10
CA LYS A 114 7.40 3.75 -19.69
C LYS A 114 6.29 3.68 -18.65
N ALA A 115 6.21 4.66 -17.75
CA ALA A 115 5.13 4.77 -16.78
C ALA A 115 3.78 5.10 -17.45
N GLN A 116 3.77 6.04 -18.40
CA GLN A 116 2.57 6.41 -19.19
C GLN A 116 2.07 5.24 -20.04
N ASP A 117 2.95 4.55 -20.76
CA ASP A 117 2.59 3.39 -21.58
C ASP A 117 1.94 2.29 -20.75
N ARG A 118 2.46 2.05 -19.53
CA ARG A 118 1.88 1.09 -18.59
C ARG A 118 0.49 1.52 -18.12
N GLN A 119 0.26 2.81 -17.93
CA GLN A 119 -1.05 3.34 -17.54
C GLN A 119 -2.05 3.25 -18.69
N LYS A 120 -1.65 3.63 -19.91
CA LYS A 120 -2.47 3.51 -21.12
C LYS A 120 -2.86 2.06 -21.41
N GLY A 121 -1.92 1.12 -21.28
CA GLY A 121 -2.22 -0.31 -21.43
C GLY A 121 -3.18 -0.86 -20.39
N LYS A 122 -3.18 -0.32 -19.16
CA LYS A 122 -4.19 -0.68 -18.13
C LYS A 122 -5.57 -0.12 -18.46
N SER A 123 -5.65 1.14 -18.89
CA SER A 123 -6.93 1.75 -19.32
C SER A 123 -7.51 0.96 -20.49
N HIS A 124 -6.73 0.77 -21.55
CA HIS A 124 -7.19 0.06 -22.74
C HIS A 124 -7.66 -1.37 -22.44
N ARG A 125 -6.99 -2.09 -21.52
CA ARG A 125 -7.43 -3.41 -21.06
C ARG A 125 -8.73 -3.35 -20.25
N GLN A 126 -8.92 -2.31 -19.44
CA GLN A 126 -10.15 -2.11 -18.68
C GLN A 126 -11.32 -1.74 -19.59
N ASP A 127 -11.06 -0.89 -20.58
CA ASP A 127 -12.04 -0.48 -21.59
C ASP A 127 -12.46 -1.68 -22.46
N GLY A 128 -11.50 -2.50 -22.90
CA GLY A 128 -11.79 -3.75 -23.61
C GLY A 128 -12.58 -4.77 -22.78
N ALA A 129 -12.30 -4.89 -21.48
CA ALA A 129 -13.07 -5.76 -20.60
C ALA A 129 -14.50 -5.25 -20.37
N ARG A 130 -14.69 -3.93 -20.28
CA ARG A 130 -16.02 -3.30 -20.21
C ARG A 130 -16.81 -3.50 -21.50
N GLN A 131 -16.17 -3.30 -22.65
CA GLN A 131 -16.81 -3.52 -23.94
C GLN A 131 -17.22 -4.98 -24.12
N GLN A 132 -16.34 -5.94 -23.81
CA GLN A 132 -16.68 -7.37 -23.87
C GLN A 132 -17.84 -7.75 -22.93
N ALA A 133 -17.91 -7.16 -21.74
CA ALA A 133 -19.02 -7.39 -20.82
C ALA A 133 -20.34 -6.83 -21.40
N HIS A 134 -20.31 -5.61 -21.96
CA HIS A 134 -21.45 -5.01 -22.62
C HIS A 134 -21.90 -5.85 -23.83
N ASP A 135 -20.98 -6.28 -24.69
CA ASP A 135 -21.29 -7.10 -25.87
C ASP A 135 -21.89 -8.45 -25.46
N HIS A 136 -21.40 -9.05 -24.36
CA HIS A 136 -21.96 -10.27 -23.79
C HIS A 136 -23.38 -10.03 -23.24
N GLU A 137 -23.64 -8.92 -22.56
CA GLU A 137 -24.97 -8.55 -22.07
C GLU A 137 -25.96 -8.32 -23.23
N VAL A 138 -25.53 -7.60 -24.27
CA VAL A 138 -26.34 -7.37 -25.48
C VAL A 138 -26.64 -8.69 -26.19
N ASN A 139 -25.66 -9.59 -26.31
CA ASN A 139 -25.86 -10.89 -26.94
C ASN A 139 -26.84 -11.75 -26.12
N ILE A 140 -26.74 -11.75 -24.79
CA ILE A 140 -27.73 -12.39 -23.91
C ILE A 140 -29.13 -11.81 -24.15
N PHE A 141 -29.26 -10.49 -24.25
CA PHE A 141 -30.55 -9.85 -24.50
C PHE A 141 -31.15 -10.23 -25.85
N ILE A 142 -30.34 -10.26 -26.91
CA ILE A 142 -30.76 -10.71 -28.26
C ILE A 142 -31.22 -12.17 -28.23
N LEU A 143 -30.45 -13.05 -27.56
CA LEU A 143 -30.82 -14.46 -27.42
C LEU A 143 -32.14 -14.64 -26.65
N LEU A 144 -32.37 -13.82 -25.61
CA LEU A 144 -33.63 -13.83 -24.85
C LEU A 144 -34.81 -13.29 -25.67
N LEU A 145 -34.60 -12.26 -26.50
CA LEU A 145 -35.63 -11.71 -27.39
C LEU A 145 -36.05 -12.74 -28.45
N HIS A 146 -35.07 -13.43 -29.06
CA HIS A 146 -35.33 -14.52 -29.99
C HIS A 146 -36.03 -15.72 -29.33
N ARG A 147 -35.66 -16.04 -28.07
CA ARG A 147 -36.31 -17.09 -27.26
C ARG A 147 -37.78 -16.72 -26.95
N TRP A 148 -38.07 -15.45 -26.68
CA TRP A 148 -39.42 -14.96 -26.38
C TRP A 148 -40.30 -14.88 -27.64
N GLY A 149 -39.73 -14.52 -28.80
CA GLY A 149 -40.45 -14.49 -30.09
C GLY A 149 -40.90 -15.87 -30.60
N ARG A 150 -40.16 -16.95 -30.25
CA ARG A 150 -40.55 -18.34 -30.60
C ARG A 150 -41.74 -18.87 -29.79
N LEU A 151 -42.15 -18.18 -28.72
CA LEU A 151 -43.26 -18.59 -27.84
C LEU A 151 -44.58 -17.85 -28.10
N SER A 152 -44.62 -16.92 -29.06
CA SER A 152 -45.83 -16.12 -29.38
C SER A 152 -46.47 -16.48 -30.73
N GLY A 153 -46.24 -17.69 -31.24
CA GLY A 153 -46.69 -18.15 -32.57
C GLY A 153 -47.94 -19.02 -32.62
N ASP A 154 -48.65 -19.28 -31.51
CA ASP A 154 -49.85 -20.11 -31.50
C ASP A 154 -51.03 -19.40 -30.80
N LYS A 155 -51.70 -18.48 -31.51
CA LYS A 155 -53.12 -18.14 -31.28
C LYS A 155 -53.81 -17.82 -32.61
N ASN A 156 -54.22 -18.87 -33.31
CA ASN A 156 -55.43 -18.84 -34.12
C ASN A 156 -56.61 -19.11 -33.19
N PHE A 157 -57.33 -18.06 -32.80
CA PHE A 157 -58.80 -18.00 -32.74
C PHE A 157 -59.24 -16.55 -32.54
#